data_AF-A0A366JE87-F1
#
_entry.id   AF-A0A366JE87-F1
#
_cell.length_a   1.000
_cell.length_b   1.000
_cell.length_c   1.000
_cell.angle_alpha   90.00
_cell.angle_beta   90.00
_cell.angle_gamma   90.00
#
_symmetry.space_group_name_H-M   'P 1'
#
loop_
_entity.id
_entity.type
_entity.pdbx_description
1 polymer ?
#
loop_
_entity_poly.entity_id
_entity_poly.type
_entity_poly.pdbx_seq_one_letter_code
_entity_poly.pdbx_strand_id
1 'polypeptide(L)'
;MALITKNGDQAENAVDAPKIEFPCEDYVIKVVSLDVDGIHTEITERLLVHAPEMNTAAENINRSSKGRFISFSFRIVAQSEGQLSALHSDLMSIEAVKMVM
;
A
#
# COMPACT_ATOMS: atom_id res chain seq x y z
N MET A 1 13.26 -36.15 20.58
CA MET A 1 11.96 -35.51 20.91
C MET A 1 12.10 -34.01 20.66
N ALA A 2 10.99 -33.32 20.39
CA ALA A 2 10.98 -31.97 19.80
C ALA A 2 10.78 -30.84 20.84
N LEU A 3 10.61 -29.60 20.34
CA LEU A 3 10.29 -28.34 21.05
C LEU A 3 11.55 -27.75 21.75
N ILE A 4 11.95 -26.49 21.65
CA ILE A 4 11.30 -25.20 21.27
C ILE A 4 12.29 -24.27 20.50
N THR A 5 11.99 -23.01 20.12
CA THR A 5 10.93 -22.47 19.21
C THR A 5 11.13 -20.93 19.04
N LYS A 6 10.99 -20.43 17.79
CA LYS A 6 10.71 -19.02 17.35
C LYS A 6 11.80 -17.93 17.26
N ASN A 7 11.69 -17.23 16.11
CA ASN A 7 11.94 -15.82 15.83
C ASN A 7 13.40 -15.36 15.72
N GLY A 8 13.84 -15.18 14.48
CA GLY A 8 15.02 -14.38 14.15
C GLY A 8 14.73 -12.91 14.46
N ASP A 9 15.52 -12.36 15.37
CA ASP A 9 15.57 -10.94 15.67
C ASP A 9 16.17 -10.17 14.48
N GLN A 10 15.44 -9.18 13.98
CA GLN A 10 15.93 -8.14 13.08
C GLN A 10 15.07 -6.88 13.27
N ALA A 11 15.49 -5.95 14.14
CA ALA A 11 15.34 -4.51 13.93
C ALA A 11 16.01 -3.67 15.05
N GLU A 12 17.32 -3.84 15.28
CA GLU A 12 18.10 -2.87 16.08
C GLU A 12 19.14 -2.16 15.21
N ASN A 13 18.74 -1.02 14.64
CA ASN A 13 19.69 0.06 14.36
C ASN A 13 19.06 1.44 14.55
N ALA A 14 19.46 2.10 15.62
CA ALA A 14 19.02 3.44 15.96
C ALA A 14 19.75 4.48 15.10
N VAL A 15 18.97 5.24 14.33
CA VAL A 15 19.22 6.66 14.06
C VAL A 15 17.99 7.43 14.51
N ASP A 16 18.14 8.73 14.79
CA ASP A 16 17.08 9.62 15.24
C ASP A 16 15.95 9.69 14.20
N ALA A 17 15.04 8.73 14.26
CA ALA A 17 13.93 8.64 13.32
C ALA A 17 12.92 9.72 13.72
N PRO A 18 12.51 10.61 12.79
CA PRO A 18 11.37 11.48 13.06
C PRO A 18 10.21 10.54 13.39
N LYS A 19 9.68 10.65 14.62
CA LYS A 19 8.56 9.82 15.05
C LYS A 19 7.45 10.04 14.04
N ILE A 20 7.16 9.00 13.26
CA ILE A 20 5.98 9.00 12.41
C ILE A 20 4.82 8.89 13.39
N GLU A 21 4.27 10.04 13.79
CA GLU A 21 3.16 10.11 14.71
C GLU A 21 1.93 9.59 13.98
N PHE A 22 1.66 8.30 14.16
CA PHE A 22 0.45 7.67 13.70
C PHE A 22 -0.75 8.13 14.58
N PRO A 23 -1.92 8.42 14.00
CA PRO A 23 -2.25 8.31 12.58
C PRO A 23 -1.72 9.48 11.72
N CYS A 24 -1.26 9.18 10.50
CA CYS A 24 -0.87 10.18 9.50
C CYS A 24 -1.95 10.29 8.42
N GLU A 25 -2.72 11.38 8.44
CA GLU A 25 -4.01 11.48 7.71
C GLU A 25 -3.93 11.81 6.21
N ASP A 26 -2.75 12.20 5.68
CA ASP A 26 -2.55 12.52 4.25
C ASP A 26 -1.43 11.66 3.63
N TYR A 27 -1.41 10.36 3.95
CA TYR A 27 -0.40 9.44 3.40
C TYR A 27 -0.75 9.06 1.95
N VAL A 28 0.11 9.47 1.01
CA VAL A 28 -0.10 9.24 -0.43
C VAL A 28 0.50 7.90 -0.85
N ILE A 29 -0.35 6.94 -1.20
CA ILE A 29 0.08 5.67 -1.82
C ILE A 29 -0.04 5.76 -3.33
N LYS A 30 1.03 5.44 -4.05
CA LYS A 30 1.04 5.36 -5.51
C LYS A 30 1.15 3.92 -5.98
N VAL A 31 0.09 3.43 -6.62
CA VAL A 31 0.01 2.07 -7.18
C VAL A 31 0.21 2.15 -8.69
N VAL A 32 1.22 1.44 -9.20
CA VAL A 32 1.44 1.29 -10.64
C VAL A 32 1.02 -0.11 -11.05
N SER A 33 0.01 -0.19 -11.91
CA SER A 33 -0.52 -1.44 -12.46
C SER A 33 -0.48 -1.46 -13.99
N LEU A 34 -0.80 -2.61 -14.57
CA LEU A 34 -1.23 -2.71 -15.96
C LEU A 34 -2.61 -2.03 -16.15
N ASP A 35 -2.86 -1.52 -17.34
CA ASP A 35 -4.20 -1.11 -17.79
C ASP A 35 -5.01 -2.36 -18.16
N VAL A 36 -5.86 -2.84 -17.25
CA VAL A 36 -6.78 -3.96 -17.48
C VAL A 36 -8.16 -3.60 -16.91
N ASP A 37 -9.23 -4.08 -17.54
CA ASP A 37 -10.60 -3.84 -17.08
C ASP A 37 -10.78 -4.26 -15.62
N GLY A 38 -11.39 -3.37 -14.82
CA GLY A 38 -11.66 -3.60 -13.39
C GLY A 38 -10.50 -3.37 -12.43
N ILE A 39 -9.25 -3.15 -12.89
CA ILE A 39 -8.08 -3.02 -11.99
C ILE A 39 -8.22 -1.88 -10.98
N HIS A 40 -8.84 -0.78 -11.41
CA HIS A 40 -9.09 0.39 -10.58
C HIS A 40 -10.03 0.05 -9.43
N THR A 41 -11.12 -0.67 -9.71
CA THR A 41 -12.08 -1.15 -8.70
C THR A 41 -11.41 -2.09 -7.71
N GLU A 42 -10.69 -3.12 -8.20
CA GLU A 42 -10.00 -4.09 -7.33
C GLU A 42 -9.01 -3.38 -6.39
N ILE A 43 -8.13 -2.51 -6.90
CA ILE A 43 -7.18 -1.74 -6.07
C ILE A 43 -7.93 -0.88 -5.03
N THR A 44 -9.06 -0.27 -5.43
CA THR A 44 -9.86 0.61 -4.56
C THR A 44 -10.54 -0.18 -3.45
N GLU A 45 -11.12 -1.34 -3.74
CA GLU A 45 -11.73 -2.21 -2.73
C GLU A 45 -10.69 -2.72 -1.73
N ARG A 46 -9.51 -3.11 -2.20
CA ARG A 46 -8.37 -3.52 -1.35
C ARG A 46 -7.92 -2.40 -0.43
N LEU A 47 -7.77 -1.17 -0.95
CA LEU A 47 -7.46 0.00 -0.12
C LEU A 47 -8.56 0.29 0.90
N LEU A 48 -9.84 0.21 0.53
CA LEU A 48 -10.97 0.46 1.44
C LEU A 48 -11.07 -0.57 2.57
N VAL A 49 -10.65 -1.82 2.35
CA VAL A 49 -10.58 -2.84 3.43
C VAL A 49 -9.55 -2.44 4.49
N HIS A 50 -8.42 -1.88 4.10
CA HIS A 50 -7.34 -1.49 5.01
C HIS A 50 -7.45 -0.06 5.56
N ALA A 51 -8.05 0.85 4.79
CA ALA A 51 -8.23 2.26 5.07
C ALA A 51 -9.62 2.72 4.55
N PRO A 52 -10.72 2.41 5.26
CA PRO A 52 -12.08 2.79 4.85
C PRO A 52 -12.33 4.30 4.91
N GLU A 53 -11.47 5.02 5.62
CA GLU A 53 -11.35 6.48 5.69
C GLU A 53 -10.60 7.11 4.50
N MET A 54 -10.06 6.30 3.58
CA MET A 54 -9.48 6.77 2.32
C MET A 54 -10.48 7.64 1.56
N ASN A 55 -10.02 8.78 1.06
CA ASN A 55 -10.79 9.58 0.13
C ASN A 55 -10.53 9.15 -1.32
N THR A 56 -11.37 8.26 -1.87
CA THR A 56 -11.31 7.84 -3.28
C THR A 56 -11.50 9.00 -4.25
N ALA A 57 -12.25 10.04 -3.90
CA ALA A 57 -12.44 11.21 -4.76
C ALA A 57 -11.16 12.08 -4.92
N ALA A 58 -10.13 11.83 -4.13
CA ALA A 58 -8.82 12.45 -4.26
C ALA A 58 -7.84 11.66 -5.15
N GLU A 59 -8.32 10.64 -5.87
CA GLU A 59 -7.48 9.77 -6.69
C GLU A 59 -6.97 10.47 -7.97
N ASN A 60 -5.68 10.30 -8.26
CA ASN A 60 -5.11 10.72 -9.53
C ASN A 60 -4.76 9.51 -10.40
N ILE A 61 -5.49 9.36 -11.50
CA ILE A 61 -5.32 8.28 -12.48
C ILE A 61 -4.50 8.81 -13.66
N ASN A 62 -3.25 8.38 -13.78
CA ASN A 62 -2.36 8.76 -14.87
C ASN A 62 -2.07 7.55 -15.77
N ARG A 63 -2.64 7.55 -16.98
CA ARG A 63 -2.40 6.49 -17.98
C ARG A 63 -1.14 6.81 -18.80
N SER A 64 -0.22 5.86 -18.86
CA SER A 64 0.97 5.99 -19.70
C SER A 64 0.59 6.12 -21.18
N SER A 65 1.30 6.95 -21.95
CA SER A 65 1.02 7.23 -23.37
C SER A 65 1.08 6.01 -24.31
N LYS A 66 1.57 4.86 -23.83
CA LYS A 66 1.54 3.57 -24.54
C LYS A 66 0.39 2.64 -24.13
N GLY A 67 -0.52 3.09 -23.25
CA GLY A 67 -1.72 2.35 -22.82
C GLY A 67 -1.45 1.04 -22.06
N ARG A 68 -0.21 0.78 -21.63
CA ARG A 68 0.15 -0.49 -20.96
C ARG A 68 0.13 -0.41 -19.43
N PHE A 69 0.38 0.78 -18.88
CA PHE A 69 0.51 1.00 -17.44
C PHE A 69 -0.32 2.20 -17.00
N ILE A 70 -0.92 2.08 -15.82
CA ILE A 70 -1.61 3.17 -15.12
C ILE A 70 -0.94 3.35 -13.77
N SER A 71 -0.74 4.61 -13.39
CA SER A 71 -0.39 5.01 -12.03
C SER A 71 -1.62 5.61 -11.36
N PHE A 72 -2.07 5.00 -10.27
CA PHE A 72 -3.07 5.53 -9.36
C PHE A 72 -2.37 6.18 -8.17
N SER A 73 -2.81 7.35 -7.72
CA SER A 73 -2.33 7.97 -6.48
C SER A 73 -3.51 8.16 -5.55
N PHE A 74 -3.53 7.45 -4.43
CA PHE A 74 -4.57 7.49 -3.40
C PHE A 74 -4.07 8.20 -2.15
N ARG A 75 -4.98 8.77 -1.36
CA ARG A 75 -4.69 9.35 -0.03
C ARG A 75 -5.40 8.56 1.05
N ILE A 76 -4.62 7.94 1.92
CA ILE A 76 -5.11 7.16 3.05
C ILE A 76 -4.66 7.77 4.37
N VAL A 77 -5.35 7.39 5.44
CA VAL A 77 -4.83 7.57 6.80
C VAL A 77 -3.98 6.35 7.13
N ALA A 78 -2.67 6.57 7.28
CA ALA A 78 -1.78 5.55 7.79
C ALA A 78 -1.98 5.48 9.31
N GLN A 79 -2.59 4.40 9.81
CA GLN A 79 -2.82 4.14 11.23
C GLN A 79 -1.62 3.47 11.93
N SER A 80 -0.81 2.72 11.19
CA SER A 80 0.38 1.99 11.70
C SER A 80 1.21 1.42 10.55
N GLU A 81 2.50 1.19 10.78
CA GLU A 81 3.39 0.49 9.82
C GLU A 81 2.86 -0.90 9.42
N GLY A 82 2.26 -1.64 10.36
CA GLY A 82 1.65 -2.94 10.10
C GLY A 82 0.45 -2.89 9.14
N GLN A 83 -0.35 -1.81 9.21
CA GLN A 83 -1.46 -1.58 8.28
C GLN A 83 -0.92 -1.28 6.87
N LEU A 84 0.10 -0.41 6.76
CA LEU A 84 0.78 -0.10 5.49
C LEU A 84 1.42 -1.34 4.86
N SER A 85 2.11 -2.16 5.66
CA SER A 85 2.77 -3.40 5.19
C SER A 85 1.76 -4.46 4.72
N ALA A 86 0.63 -4.60 5.42
CA ALA A 86 -0.47 -5.48 5.02
C ALA A 86 -1.10 -5.01 3.71
N LEU A 87 -1.47 -3.73 3.61
CA LEU A 87 -2.03 -3.10 2.41
C LEU A 87 -1.07 -3.23 1.21
N HIS A 88 0.21 -2.94 1.40
CA HIS A 88 1.22 -3.09 0.35
C HIS A 88 1.31 -4.55 -0.17
N SER A 89 1.26 -5.53 0.75
CA SER A 89 1.30 -6.95 0.37
C SER A 89 0.02 -7.41 -0.34
N ASP A 90 -1.15 -6.96 0.12
CA ASP A 90 -2.46 -7.27 -0.47
C ASP A 90 -2.57 -6.69 -1.89
N LEU A 91 -2.13 -5.44 -2.09
CA LEU A 91 -1.99 -4.84 -3.42
C LEU A 91 -0.98 -5.58 -4.32
N MET A 92 0.18 -5.93 -3.80
CA MET A 92 1.19 -6.71 -4.55
C MET A 92 0.72 -8.13 -4.90
N SER A 93 -0.34 -8.64 -4.24
CA SER A 93 -0.95 -9.92 -4.60
C SER A 93 -1.82 -9.84 -5.86
N ILE A 94 -2.16 -8.64 -6.35
CA ILE A 94 -2.92 -8.46 -7.60
C ILE A 94 -1.95 -8.60 -8.79
N GLU A 95 -2.17 -9.55 -9.70
CA GLU A 95 -1.20 -9.82 -10.77
C GLU A 95 -0.90 -8.60 -11.66
N ALA A 96 -1.88 -7.71 -11.81
CA ALA A 96 -1.75 -6.51 -12.64
C ALA A 96 -0.92 -5.41 -11.95
N VAL A 97 -0.84 -5.39 -10.62
CA VAL A 97 0.04 -4.46 -9.89
C VAL A 97 1.50 -4.83 -10.15
N LYS A 98 2.33 -3.82 -10.39
CA LYS A 98 3.77 -3.96 -10.67
C LYS A 98 4.64 -3.19 -9.68
N MET A 99 4.11 -2.16 -9.05
CA MET A 99 4.81 -1.36 -8.05
C MET A 99 3.80 -0.67 -7.13
N VAL A 100 4.18 -0.51 -5.86
CA VAL A 100 3.50 0.32 -4.87
C VAL A 100 4.56 1.21 -4.24
N MET A 101 4.24 2.47 -3.95
CA MET A 101 5.14 3.50 -3.39
C MET A 101 4.41 4.41 -2.42
#